data_AF-A0A9P0PFA9-F1
#
_entry.id   AF-A0A9P0PFA9-F1
#
_cell.length_a   1.000
_cell.length_b   1.000
_cell.length_c   1.000
_cell.angle_alpha   90.00
_cell.angle_beta   90.00
_cell.angle_gamma   90.00
#
_symmetry.space_group_name_H-M   'P 1'
#
loop_
_entity.id
_entity.type
_entity.pdbx_description
1 polymer ?
#
loop_
_entity_poly.entity_id
_entity_poly.type
_entity_poly.pdbx_seq_one_letter_code
_entity_poly.pdbx_strand_id
1 'polypeptide(L)'
;MSRSVTVCVAYIMSVTNLNWKEALKVVRAGRAVANPNIGFQKQLEDFDSTRLMEERRRLKERYPSLALVYRDQEQCAIMLNNYEKLLQSRTICEGRCVMGEHCPTGVCRPGSGQQQGQRRRTRSRSEMRRSPSTSSTASSVSVGSRPRSGPAGLRGYTGAQYNPRQTDGAIKCYPA
;
A
#
# COMPACT_ATOMS: atom_id res chain seq x y z
N MET A 1 -1.17 -2.17 -3.35
CA MET A 1 0.19 -2.41 -3.90
C MET A 1 1.32 -2.19 -2.89
N SER A 2 1.24 -1.17 -2.03
CA SER A 2 2.36 -0.74 -1.17
C SER A 2 2.71 -1.68 -0.01
N ARG A 3 1.70 -2.19 0.71
CA ARG A 3 1.88 -3.02 1.93
C ARG A 3 2.73 -4.27 1.71
N SER A 4 2.44 -5.05 0.67
CA SER A 4 3.18 -6.29 0.39
C SER A 4 4.62 -6.02 -0.06
N VAL A 5 4.86 -4.92 -0.78
CA VAL A 5 6.22 -4.52 -1.19
C VAL A 5 7.06 -4.20 0.05
N THR A 6 6.53 -3.45 1.01
CA THR A 6 7.25 -3.11 2.25
C THR A 6 7.72 -4.35 3.01
N VAL A 7 6.82 -5.34 3.20
CA VAL A 7 7.16 -6.58 3.90
C VAL A 7 8.23 -7.37 3.13
N CYS A 8 8.11 -7.45 1.81
CA CYS A 8 9.11 -8.13 0.96
C CYS A 8 10.49 -7.45 1.04
N VAL A 9 10.54 -6.12 1.02
CA VAL A 9 11.78 -5.35 1.17
C VAL A 9 12.42 -5.62 2.54
N ALA A 10 11.64 -5.53 3.62
CA ALA A 10 12.15 -5.80 4.98
C ALA A 10 12.69 -7.24 5.13
N TYR A 11 12.03 -8.22 4.49
CA TYR A 11 12.52 -9.60 4.46
C TYR A 11 13.87 -9.71 3.74
N ILE A 12 13.99 -9.16 2.53
CA ILE A 12 15.24 -9.18 1.76
C ILE A 12 16.38 -8.53 2.56
N MET A 13 16.12 -7.38 3.21
CA MET A 13 17.10 -6.73 4.09
C MET A 13 17.56 -7.68 5.22
N SER A 14 16.62 -8.42 5.82
CA SER A 14 16.87 -9.28 6.98
C SER A 14 17.66 -10.55 6.65
N VAL A 15 17.54 -11.08 5.42
CA VAL A 15 18.24 -12.30 4.99
C VAL A 15 19.51 -12.04 4.16
N THR A 16 19.74 -10.78 3.76
CA THR A 16 20.93 -10.36 3.00
C THR A 16 21.66 -9.21 3.72
N ASN A 17 22.70 -8.66 3.10
CA ASN A 17 23.44 -7.49 3.62
C ASN A 17 22.96 -6.15 3.04
N LEU A 18 21.85 -6.14 2.30
CA LEU A 18 21.35 -4.95 1.61
C LEU A 18 20.66 -3.97 2.56
N ASN A 19 20.75 -2.67 2.22
CA ASN A 19 19.94 -1.62 2.82
C ASN A 19 18.54 -1.55 2.18
N TRP A 20 17.64 -0.72 2.72
CA TRP A 20 16.26 -0.66 2.22
C TRP A 20 16.13 -0.19 0.76
N LYS A 21 17.03 0.69 0.30
CA LYS A 21 17.00 1.22 -1.07
C LYS A 21 17.44 0.14 -2.06
N GLU A 22 18.50 -0.59 -1.75
CA GLU A 22 18.99 -1.70 -2.55
C GLU A 22 17.98 -2.85 -2.60
N ALA A 23 17.43 -3.24 -1.45
CA ALA A 23 16.39 -4.26 -1.39
C ALA A 23 15.14 -3.85 -2.18
N LEU A 24 14.76 -2.56 -2.18
CA LEU A 24 13.69 -2.06 -3.04
C LEU A 24 14.04 -2.19 -4.54
N LYS A 25 15.30 -1.93 -4.94
CA LYS A 25 15.74 -2.15 -6.34
C LYS A 25 15.60 -3.62 -6.74
N VAL A 26 15.97 -4.56 -5.86
CA VAL A 26 15.77 -6.01 -6.10
C VAL A 26 14.30 -6.33 -6.39
N VAL A 27 13.38 -5.82 -5.57
CA VAL A 27 11.93 -6.02 -5.81
C VAL A 27 11.48 -5.37 -7.13
N ARG A 28 12.03 -4.19 -7.46
CA ARG A 28 11.69 -3.48 -8.71
C ARG A 28 12.20 -4.17 -9.96
N ALA A 29 13.28 -4.95 -9.87
CA ALA A 29 13.77 -5.79 -10.97
C ALA A 29 12.73 -6.83 -11.41
N GLY A 30 12.07 -7.49 -10.45
CA GLY A 30 10.97 -8.43 -10.74
C GLY A 30 9.61 -7.75 -10.95
N ARG A 31 9.45 -6.51 -10.45
CA ARG A 31 8.18 -5.79 -10.49
C ARG A 31 8.38 -4.28 -10.54
N ALA A 32 8.47 -3.73 -11.75
CA ALA A 32 8.78 -2.31 -12.01
C ALA A 32 7.91 -1.29 -11.25
N VAL A 33 6.63 -1.62 -11.01
CA VAL A 33 5.63 -0.77 -10.32
C VAL A 33 5.72 -0.80 -8.80
N ALA A 34 6.67 -1.55 -8.21
CA ALA A 34 6.85 -1.62 -6.78
C ALA A 34 7.29 -0.25 -6.22
N ASN A 35 6.40 0.38 -5.45
CA ASN A 35 6.63 1.71 -4.86
C ASN A 35 5.94 1.78 -3.48
N PRO A 36 6.68 1.53 -2.38
CA PRO A 36 6.20 1.81 -1.02
C PRO A 36 5.83 3.29 -0.88
N ASN A 37 4.77 3.61 -0.13
CA ASN A 37 4.43 5.00 0.16
C ASN A 37 5.51 5.63 1.08
N ILE A 38 5.56 6.96 1.15
CA ILE A 38 6.60 7.67 1.92
C ILE A 38 6.61 7.24 3.39
N GLY A 39 5.43 6.99 3.99
CA GLY A 39 5.35 6.49 5.37
C GLY A 39 6.06 5.14 5.56
N PHE A 40 5.87 4.21 4.63
CA PHE A 40 6.55 2.91 4.65
C PHE A 40 8.03 3.02 4.28
N GLN A 41 8.43 3.94 3.40
CA GLN A 41 9.85 4.19 3.14
C GLN A 41 10.57 4.68 4.40
N LYS A 42 9.96 5.60 5.15
CA LYS A 42 10.47 6.05 6.46
C LYS A 42 10.54 4.91 7.47
N GLN A 43 9.52 4.04 7.53
CA GLN A 43 9.55 2.87 8.41
C GLN A 43 10.65 1.87 8.02
N LEU A 44 10.94 1.69 6.74
CA LEU A 44 12.04 0.85 6.28
C LEU A 44 13.40 1.45 6.62
N GLU A 45 13.56 2.76 6.49
CA GLU A 45 14.76 3.50 6.89
C GLU A 45 15.00 3.43 8.41
N ASP A 46 13.94 3.59 9.21
CA ASP A 46 13.98 3.41 10.65
C ASP A 46 14.35 1.96 11.03
N PHE A 47 13.74 0.97 10.35
CA PHE A 47 14.09 -0.44 10.54
C PHE A 47 15.57 -0.73 10.22
N ASP A 48 16.09 -0.18 9.12
CA ASP A 48 17.49 -0.31 8.69
C ASP A 48 18.47 0.16 9.77
N SER A 49 18.17 1.32 10.37
CA SER A 49 19.06 1.96 11.36
C SER A 49 18.92 1.41 12.78
N THR A 50 17.73 0.97 13.19
CA THR A 50 17.45 0.65 14.61
C THR A 50 17.31 -0.84 14.90
N ARG A 51 16.80 -1.65 13.96
CA ARG A 51 16.32 -3.01 14.25
C ARG A 51 16.88 -4.09 13.33
N LEU A 52 17.43 -3.71 12.18
CA LEU A 52 17.87 -4.67 11.16
C LEU A 52 18.99 -5.59 11.66
N MET A 53 19.97 -5.07 12.38
CA MET A 53 21.08 -5.87 12.90
C MET A 53 20.62 -6.93 13.89
N GLU A 54 19.70 -6.55 14.77
CA GLU A 54 19.09 -7.46 15.73
C GLU A 54 18.23 -8.52 15.02
N GLU A 55 17.48 -8.14 14.00
CA GLU A 55 16.67 -9.09 13.22
C GLU A 55 17.54 -10.11 12.46
N ARG A 56 18.66 -9.66 11.87
CA ARG A 56 19.66 -10.54 11.26
C ARG A 56 20.23 -11.53 12.28
N ARG A 57 20.57 -11.07 13.49
CA ARG A 57 21.05 -11.93 14.58
C ARG A 57 20.00 -12.97 14.96
N ARG A 58 18.76 -12.54 15.21
CA ARG A 58 17.63 -13.40 15.56
C ARG A 58 17.37 -14.49 14.52
N LEU A 59 17.46 -14.17 13.23
CA LEU A 59 17.31 -15.16 12.16
C LEU A 59 18.44 -16.18 12.14
N LYS A 60 19.69 -15.75 12.35
CA LYS A 60 20.85 -16.67 12.44
C LYS A 60 20.74 -17.62 13.62
N GLU A 61 20.26 -17.16 14.76
CA GLU A 61 20.05 -17.99 15.95
C GLU A 61 18.92 -19.00 15.77
N ARG A 62 17.83 -18.58 15.11
CA ARG A 62 16.68 -19.45 14.88
C ARG A 62 16.91 -20.47 13.76
N TYR A 63 17.74 -20.14 12.78
CA TYR A 63 18.01 -20.97 11.61
C TYR A 63 19.53 -21.10 11.34
N PRO A 64 20.26 -21.88 12.16
CA PRO A 64 21.73 -21.90 12.15
C PRO A 64 22.35 -22.41 10.86
N SER A 65 21.64 -23.27 10.11
CA SER A 65 22.17 -23.85 8.88
C SER A 65 22.49 -22.80 7.83
N LEU A 66 21.79 -21.65 7.83
CA LEU A 66 21.98 -20.50 6.93
C LEU A 66 22.21 -20.91 5.46
N ALA A 67 21.66 -22.06 5.06
CA ALA A 67 22.05 -22.77 3.83
C ALA A 67 21.78 -21.97 2.56
N LEU A 68 20.90 -20.98 2.65
CA LEU A 68 20.49 -20.14 1.53
C LEU A 68 21.21 -18.79 1.48
N VAL A 69 22.01 -18.40 2.49
CA VAL A 69 22.58 -17.04 2.57
C VAL A 69 23.39 -16.69 1.31
N TYR A 70 24.26 -17.59 0.86
CA TYR A 70 25.06 -17.35 -0.35
C TYR A 70 24.19 -17.25 -1.60
N ARG A 71 23.21 -18.16 -1.72
CA ARG A 71 22.27 -18.17 -2.85
C ARG A 71 21.41 -16.92 -2.89
N ASP A 72 20.88 -16.48 -1.75
CA ASP A 72 20.05 -15.28 -1.63
C ASP A 72 20.86 -14.02 -2.01
N GLN A 73 22.11 -13.93 -1.56
CA GLN A 73 23.02 -12.85 -1.92
C GLN A 73 23.32 -12.83 -3.43
N GLU A 74 23.63 -13.99 -4.02
CA GLU A 74 23.87 -14.12 -5.45
C GLU A 74 22.64 -13.73 -6.27
N GLN A 75 21.46 -14.23 -5.91
CA GLN A 75 20.21 -13.87 -6.60
C GLN A 75 19.91 -12.38 -6.49
N CYS A 76 20.14 -11.76 -5.32
CA CYS A 76 19.99 -10.32 -5.17
C CYS A 76 20.96 -9.55 -6.05
N ALA A 77 22.22 -9.99 -6.16
CA ALA A 77 23.21 -9.36 -7.04
C ALA A 77 22.79 -9.43 -8.52
N ILE A 78 22.29 -10.59 -8.97
CA ILE A 78 21.74 -10.76 -10.32
C ILE A 78 20.55 -9.81 -10.55
N MET A 79 19.62 -9.72 -9.59
CA MET A 79 18.46 -8.84 -9.68
C MET A 79 18.85 -7.36 -9.71
N LEU A 80 19.86 -6.94 -8.94
CA LEU A 80 20.39 -5.58 -9.01
C LEU A 80 21.00 -5.27 -10.38
N ASN A 81 21.78 -6.18 -10.96
CA ASN A 81 22.30 -6.02 -12.31
C ASN A 81 21.16 -5.93 -13.36
N ASN A 82 20.11 -6.75 -13.20
CA ASN A 82 18.93 -6.68 -14.06
C ASN A 82 18.21 -5.33 -13.92
N TYR A 83 18.08 -4.80 -12.71
CA TYR A 83 17.51 -3.48 -12.47
C TYR A 83 18.28 -2.38 -13.24
N GLU A 84 19.62 -2.41 -13.19
CA GLU A 84 20.45 -1.44 -13.93
C GLU A 84 20.29 -1.58 -15.45
N LYS A 85 20.20 -2.82 -15.98
CA LYS A 85 19.90 -3.05 -17.41
C LYS A 85 18.52 -2.52 -17.82
N LEU A 86 17.52 -2.66 -16.95
CA LEU A 86 16.18 -2.14 -17.19
C LEU A 86 16.17 -0.59 -17.21
N LEU A 87 16.99 0.06 -16.36
CA LEU A 87 17.18 1.50 -16.41
C LEU A 87 17.87 1.94 -17.72
N GLN A 88 18.93 1.26 -18.14
CA GLN A 88 19.66 1.56 -19.37
C GLN A 88 18.78 1.42 -20.62
N SER A 89 17.94 0.38 -20.67
CA SER A 89 16.98 0.15 -21.75
C SER A 89 15.74 1.06 -21.68
N ARG A 90 15.64 1.94 -20.69
CA ARG A 90 14.48 2.81 -20.43
C ARG A 90 13.16 2.05 -20.32
N THR A 91 13.18 0.82 -19.83
CA THR A 91 11.96 0.05 -19.55
C THR A 91 11.38 0.38 -18.18
N ILE A 92 12.23 0.81 -17.24
CA ILE A 92 11.83 1.31 -15.93
C ILE A 92 12.45 2.69 -15.65
N CYS A 93 12.01 3.35 -14.58
CA CYS A 93 12.55 4.63 -14.13
C CYS A 93 12.83 4.63 -12.63
N GLU A 94 13.67 5.54 -12.15
CA GLU A 94 13.96 5.64 -10.71
C GLU A 94 12.92 6.42 -9.89
N GLY A 95 11.89 6.99 -10.52
CA GLY A 95 10.96 7.91 -9.85
C GLY A 95 11.38 9.39 -9.92
N ARG A 96 12.47 9.71 -10.62
CA ARG A 96 13.02 11.07 -10.81
C ARG A 96 13.02 11.49 -12.28
N CYS A 97 11.98 11.13 -13.03
CA CYS A 97 11.88 11.53 -14.44
C CYS A 97 11.82 13.05 -14.57
N VAL A 98 12.54 13.60 -15.55
CA VAL A 98 12.50 15.05 -15.85
C VAL A 98 11.10 15.48 -16.30
N MET A 99 10.77 16.75 -16.07
CA MET A 99 9.55 17.38 -16.57
C MET A 99 9.61 17.47 -18.10
N GLY A 100 8.49 17.27 -18.80
CA GLY A 100 8.43 17.14 -20.27
C GLY A 100 8.47 15.70 -20.80
N GLU A 101 9.40 14.86 -20.33
CA GLU A 101 9.65 13.51 -20.89
C GLU A 101 8.64 12.40 -20.53
N HIS A 102 8.44 11.42 -21.43
CA HIS A 102 7.55 10.28 -21.17
C HIS A 102 8.17 9.32 -20.13
N CYS A 103 7.41 9.02 -19.07
CA CYS A 103 7.86 8.08 -18.05
C CYS A 103 7.60 6.63 -18.53
N PRO A 104 8.62 5.77 -18.70
CA PRO A 104 8.42 4.43 -19.24
C PRO A 104 7.57 3.53 -18.35
N THR A 105 7.53 3.81 -17.04
CA THR A 105 6.71 3.06 -16.08
C THR A 105 5.33 3.70 -15.86
N GLY A 106 5.10 4.93 -16.34
CA GLY A 106 3.88 5.69 -16.06
C GLY A 106 3.66 6.08 -14.59
N VAL A 107 4.62 5.79 -13.69
CA VAL A 107 4.45 6.00 -12.23
C VAL A 107 4.72 7.46 -11.83
N CYS A 108 5.65 8.14 -12.51
CA CYS A 108 5.99 9.54 -12.21
C CYS A 108 4.94 10.54 -12.69
N ARG A 109 3.96 10.10 -13.50
CA ARG A 109 2.90 10.96 -14.05
C ARG A 109 1.54 10.23 -14.03
N PRO A 110 0.77 10.31 -12.94
CA PRO A 110 -0.68 10.21 -13.07
C PRO A 110 -1.14 11.49 -13.79
N GLY A 111 -1.27 11.43 -15.11
CA GLY A 111 -1.55 12.61 -15.94
C GLY A 111 -2.77 13.38 -15.45
N SER A 112 -2.59 14.65 -15.12
CA SER A 112 -3.65 15.64 -15.20
C SER A 112 -4.02 15.81 -16.68
N GLY A 113 -5.07 15.13 -17.15
CA GLY A 113 -5.76 15.54 -18.39
C GLY A 113 -5.78 14.61 -19.61
N GLN A 114 -5.79 13.28 -19.46
CA GLN A 114 -6.23 12.40 -20.56
C GLN A 114 -7.27 11.37 -20.10
N GLN A 115 -8.44 11.87 -19.67
CA GLN A 115 -9.69 11.21 -20.01
C GLN A 115 -10.16 11.77 -21.36
N GLN A 116 -9.59 11.28 -22.45
CA GLN A 116 -10.26 11.33 -23.75
C GLN A 116 -10.36 9.90 -24.26
N GLY A 117 -11.59 9.45 -24.49
CA GLY A 117 -11.78 8.52 -25.61
C GLY A 117 -12.75 7.35 -25.50
N GLN A 118 -13.67 7.24 -24.53
CA GLN A 118 -14.85 6.36 -24.73
C GLN A 118 -16.14 6.95 -24.14
N ARG A 119 -16.57 8.09 -24.68
CA ARG A 119 -18.01 8.41 -24.76
C ARG A 119 -18.38 8.45 -26.23
N ARG A 120 -18.78 7.29 -26.78
CA ARG A 120 -19.62 7.23 -27.99
C ARG A 120 -20.93 7.94 -27.64
N ARG A 121 -21.02 9.25 -27.88
CA ARG A 121 -22.29 9.95 -27.98
C ARG A 121 -22.61 10.10 -29.45
N THR A 122 -23.43 9.19 -29.95
CA THR A 122 -24.13 9.31 -31.22
C THR A 122 -24.89 10.64 -31.22
N ARG A 123 -24.47 11.54 -32.09
CA ARG A 123 -25.01 12.87 -32.26
C ARG A 123 -26.20 12.78 -33.21
N SER A 124 -27.40 12.57 -32.67
CA SER A 124 -28.63 12.77 -33.44
C SER A 124 -29.09 14.22 -33.26
N ARG A 125 -29.00 14.98 -34.36
CA ARG A 125 -29.61 16.31 -34.51
C ARG A 125 -31.14 16.14 -34.46
N SER A 126 -31.80 16.92 -33.61
CA SER A 126 -33.17 17.37 -33.87
C SER A 126 -33.37 18.69 -33.14
N GLU A 127 -33.40 19.76 -33.94
CA GLU A 127 -33.89 21.07 -33.53
C GLU A 127 -35.39 20.99 -33.22
N MET A 128 -35.83 21.65 -32.15
CA MET A 128 -37.12 22.34 -32.14
C MET A 128 -37.14 23.38 -31.03
N ARG A 129 -37.24 24.65 -31.44
CA ARG A 129 -37.64 25.77 -30.59
C ARG A 129 -39.16 25.92 -30.67
N ARG A 130 -39.84 26.03 -29.53
CA ARG A 130 -40.98 26.95 -29.29
C ARG A 130 -41.45 26.87 -27.84
N SER A 131 -41.58 28.03 -27.20
CA SER A 131 -42.31 28.27 -25.94
C SER A 131 -43.71 28.82 -26.27
N PRO A 132 -44.53 29.30 -25.31
CA PRO A 132 -45.27 28.58 -24.25
C PRO A 132 -46.79 28.92 -24.26
N SER A 133 -47.69 28.12 -23.66
CA SER A 133 -49.03 28.61 -23.21
C SER A 133 -49.70 27.67 -22.18
N THR A 134 -50.13 28.26 -21.05
CA THR A 134 -51.43 28.16 -20.33
C THR A 134 -52.18 26.80 -20.34
N SER A 135 -52.73 26.25 -19.26
CA SER A 135 -53.47 26.87 -18.14
C SER A 135 -53.77 25.86 -16.99
N SER A 136 -53.71 26.37 -15.76
CA SER A 136 -54.58 26.18 -14.57
C SER A 136 -55.19 24.81 -14.25
N THR A 137 -54.98 24.23 -13.06
CA THR A 137 -55.75 24.43 -11.80
C THR A 137 -55.23 23.37 -10.79
N ALA A 138 -55.25 23.44 -9.46
CA ALA A 138 -55.62 24.41 -8.43
C ALA A 138 -55.05 23.88 -7.09
N SER A 139 -54.85 24.79 -6.11
CA SER A 139 -54.99 24.60 -4.65
C SER A 139 -54.12 23.53 -3.93
N SER A 140 -53.49 23.74 -2.77
CA SER A 140 -53.52 24.80 -1.76
C SER A 140 -52.48 24.49 -0.67
N VAL A 141 -52.23 25.51 0.15
CA VAL A 141 -51.64 25.52 1.51
C VAL A 141 -50.13 25.31 1.71
N SER A 142 -49.53 26.43 2.11
CA SER A 142 -48.33 26.64 2.90
C SER A 142 -48.17 25.72 4.11
N VAL A 143 -46.93 25.41 4.49
CA VAL A 143 -46.31 25.79 5.79
C VAL A 143 -44.89 25.21 5.80
N GLY A 144 -43.92 26.06 6.13
CA GLY A 144 -42.52 25.67 6.27
C GLY A 144 -42.28 24.82 7.51
N SER A 145 -41.14 24.13 7.53
CA SER A 145 -40.23 23.99 8.68
C SER A 145 -39.18 22.91 8.35
N ARG A 146 -37.90 23.30 8.37
CA ARG A 146 -36.84 22.36 8.78
C ARG A 146 -37.03 22.11 10.28
N PRO A 147 -36.73 20.91 10.80
CA PRO A 147 -35.60 20.90 11.74
C PRO A 147 -34.70 19.67 11.66
N ARG A 148 -33.48 19.92 12.13
CA ARG A 148 -32.38 19.03 12.44
C ARG A 148 -32.52 18.64 13.92
N SER A 149 -32.52 17.34 14.25
CA SER A 149 -32.43 16.88 15.65
C SER A 149 -31.78 15.48 15.73
N GLY A 150 -30.59 15.39 16.34
CA GLY A 150 -30.29 14.29 17.27
C GLY A 150 -30.45 14.83 18.71
N PRO A 151 -29.86 14.22 19.76
CA PRO A 151 -29.62 12.80 20.09
C PRO A 151 -30.33 12.39 21.41
N ALA A 152 -30.46 11.10 21.76
CA ALA A 152 -30.52 10.61 23.16
C ALA A 152 -30.73 9.08 23.27
N GLY A 153 -30.10 8.46 24.28
CA GLY A 153 -30.49 7.17 24.87
C GLY A 153 -29.46 6.05 24.68
N LEU A 154 -28.29 6.04 25.34
CA LEU A 154 -28.08 5.55 26.72
C LEU A 154 -28.83 4.24 27.06
N ARG A 155 -28.13 3.10 26.91
CA ARG A 155 -28.18 1.99 27.88
C ARG A 155 -26.78 1.43 28.04
N GLY A 156 -26.21 1.66 29.22
CA GLY A 156 -25.01 0.96 29.68
C GLY A 156 -25.37 -0.46 30.11
N TYR A 157 -24.43 -1.36 29.91
CA TYR A 157 -24.29 -2.54 30.76
C TYR A 157 -22.82 -2.64 31.13
N THR A 158 -22.63 -2.69 32.44
CA THR A 158 -21.38 -2.69 33.19
C THR A 158 -20.59 -3.97 32.96
N GLY A 159 -19.28 -3.85 33.17
CA GLY A 159 -18.29 -4.84 32.79
C GLY A 159 -18.22 -6.09 33.66
N ALA A 160 -17.38 -7.00 33.19
CA ALA A 160 -16.79 -8.06 33.98
C ALA A 160 -15.31 -8.14 33.62
N GLN A 161 -14.45 -7.58 34.48
CA GLN A 161 -13.03 -7.89 34.51
C GLN A 161 -12.85 -9.29 35.10
N TYR A 162 -12.12 -10.15 34.39
CA TYR A 162 -11.73 -11.47 34.88
C TYR A 162 -10.23 -11.48 35.19
N ASN A 163 -9.89 -11.56 36.48
CA ASN A 163 -8.76 -12.33 37.02
C ASN A 163 -8.89 -12.41 38.55
N PRO A 164 -8.71 -13.58 39.17
CA PRO A 164 -7.45 -13.76 39.90
C PRO A 164 -6.88 -15.19 39.90
N ARG A 165 -5.58 -15.24 40.24
CA ARG A 165 -4.67 -16.37 40.45
C ARG A 165 -5.05 -17.27 41.64
N GLN A 166 -4.74 -18.58 41.56
CA GLN A 166 -4.14 -19.44 42.61
C GLN A 166 -3.88 -20.86 42.05
N THR A 167 -2.63 -21.30 41.87
CA THR A 167 -1.72 -22.09 42.76
C THR A 167 -1.73 -23.61 42.52
N ASP A 168 -0.50 -24.14 42.50
CA ASP A 168 -0.04 -25.52 42.72
C ASP A 168 -0.19 -26.61 41.65
N GLY A 169 0.94 -27.28 41.39
CA GLY A 169 0.96 -28.55 40.67
C GLY A 169 2.26 -28.85 39.91
N ALA A 170 3.39 -28.93 40.59
CA ALA A 170 4.63 -29.48 40.04
C ALA A 170 4.46 -30.96 39.68
N ILE A 171 4.79 -31.38 38.45
CA ILE A 171 5.10 -32.78 38.13
C ILE A 171 6.35 -32.83 37.24
N LYS A 172 7.25 -33.71 37.68
CA LYS A 172 8.66 -33.88 37.36
C LYS A 172 8.91 -34.50 35.98
N CYS A 173 10.05 -34.14 35.40
CA CYS A 173 10.74 -34.88 34.33
C CYS A 173 11.07 -36.31 34.77
N TYR A 174 11.04 -37.29 33.85
CA TYR A 174 12.11 -38.28 33.63
C TYR A 174 12.01 -38.86 32.19
N PRO A 175 13.16 -39.17 31.55
CA PRO A 175 13.24 -39.72 30.19
C PRO A 175 13.28 -41.26 30.16
N ALA A 176 13.17 -41.82 28.96
CA ALA A 176 13.57 -43.19 28.62
C ALA A 176 14.78 -43.14 27.67
#